data_AF-A0A2A4TD25-F1
#
_entry.id   AF-A0A2A4TD25-F1
#
_cell.length_a   1.000
_cell.length_b   1.000
_cell.length_c   1.000
_cell.angle_alpha   90.00
_cell.angle_beta   90.00
_cell.angle_gamma   90.00
#
_symmetry.space_group_name_H-M   'P 1'
#
loop_
_entity.id
_entity.type
_entity.pdbx_description
1 polymer ?
#
loop_
_entity_poly.entity_id
_entity_poly.type
_entity_poly.pdbx_seq_one_letter_code
_entity_poly.pdbx_strand_id
1 'polypeptide(L)'
;MNTKILMTSSALFLGIIGTLLSFAPNEIIDYLNVESNIITILFLKIMSALYWGFGILNWMAKGTLIGGIYNRPIAIGNLMHFGVGAIALVKVVSSIQEHSEIIISLTIVYVIFALLFAYVFRTNPTKTEK
;
A
#
# COMPACT_ATOMS: atom_id res chain seq x y z
N MET A 1 -17.22 -5.63 -8.83
CA MET A 1 -16.14 -4.62 -8.78
C MET A 1 -15.07 -4.97 -9.81
N ASN A 2 -14.53 -4.02 -10.55
CA ASN A 2 -13.43 -4.28 -11.47
C ASN A 2 -12.10 -4.40 -10.71
N THR A 3 -11.75 -5.62 -10.28
CA THR A 3 -10.52 -5.90 -9.52
C THR A 3 -9.27 -5.57 -10.30
N LYS A 4 -9.29 -5.58 -11.64
CA LYS A 4 -8.14 -5.19 -12.45
C LYS A 4 -7.73 -3.74 -12.19
N ILE A 5 -8.70 -2.83 -12.07
CA ILE A 5 -8.42 -1.41 -11.77
C ILE A 5 -7.81 -1.30 -10.37
N LEU A 6 -8.43 -1.94 -9.36
CA LEU A 6 -7.92 -1.94 -7.97
C LEU A 6 -6.48 -2.47 -7.89
N MET A 7 -6.20 -3.58 -8.55
CA MET A 7 -4.86 -4.19 -8.56
C MET A 7 -3.85 -3.33 -9.30
N THR A 8 -4.26 -2.66 -10.38
CA THR A 8 -3.37 -1.76 -11.14
C THR A 8 -3.06 -0.50 -10.34
N SER A 9 -4.06 0.15 -9.75
CA SER A 9 -3.86 1.39 -9.00
C SER A 9 -3.05 1.15 -7.72
N SER A 10 -3.34 0.07 -6.98
CA SER A 10 -2.53 -0.31 -5.82
C SER A 10 -1.10 -0.69 -6.21
N ALA A 11 -0.90 -1.40 -7.33
CA ALA A 11 0.45 -1.71 -7.82
C ALA A 11 1.27 -0.46 -8.13
N LEU A 12 0.68 0.51 -8.84
CA LEU A 12 1.35 1.77 -9.16
C LEU A 12 1.66 2.58 -7.90
N PHE A 13 0.70 2.69 -6.98
CA PHE A 13 0.89 3.39 -5.71
C PHE A 13 2.05 2.80 -4.90
N LEU A 14 2.06 1.48 -4.69
CA LEU A 14 3.11 0.79 -3.94
C LEU A 14 4.46 0.85 -4.69
N GLY A 15 4.45 0.75 -6.02
CA GLY A 15 5.66 0.86 -6.85
C GLY A 15 6.29 2.25 -6.78
N ILE A 16 5.48 3.33 -6.77
CA ILE A 16 5.98 4.70 -6.60
C ILE A 16 6.63 4.86 -5.22
N ILE A 17 5.96 4.44 -4.14
CA ILE A 17 6.51 4.52 -2.78
C ILE A 17 7.79 3.68 -2.68
N GLY A 18 7.78 2.45 -3.20
CA GLY A 18 8.95 1.57 -3.24
C GLY A 18 10.12 2.19 -4.02
N THR A 19 9.85 2.89 -5.12
CA THR A 19 10.90 3.60 -5.88
C THR A 19 11.48 4.75 -5.07
N LEU A 20 10.63 5.61 -4.52
CA LEU A 20 11.08 6.77 -3.73
C LEU A 20 11.95 6.35 -2.54
N LEU A 21 11.52 5.34 -1.78
CA LEU A 21 12.27 4.83 -0.64
C LEU A 21 13.60 4.13 -1.02
N SER A 22 13.72 3.61 -2.25
CA SER A 22 14.92 2.93 -2.71
C SER A 22 15.99 3.92 -3.21
N PHE A 23 15.56 4.92 -3.99
CA PHE A 23 16.44 5.84 -4.70
C PHE A 23 16.70 7.15 -3.96
N ALA A 24 15.76 7.60 -3.12
CA ALA A 24 15.85 8.88 -2.42
C ALA A 24 15.66 8.74 -0.88
N PRO A 25 16.31 7.78 -0.20
CA PRO A 25 16.08 7.58 1.24
C PRO A 25 16.59 8.76 2.09
N ASN A 26 17.69 9.41 1.70
CA ASN A 26 18.27 10.51 2.48
C ASN A 26 17.41 11.78 2.35
N GLU A 27 16.95 12.06 1.14
CA GLU A 27 16.07 13.18 0.83
C GLU A 27 14.75 13.06 1.61
N ILE A 28 14.22 11.84 1.75
CA ILE A 28 13.02 11.58 2.56
C ILE A 28 13.31 11.76 4.05
N ILE A 29 14.46 11.30 4.55
CA ILE A 29 14.86 11.47 5.96
C ILE A 29 14.98 12.96 6.29
N ASP A 30 15.71 13.71 5.46
CA ASP A 30 15.93 15.14 5.62
C ASP A 30 14.61 15.90 5.53
N TYR A 31 13.75 15.56 4.57
CA TYR A 31 12.44 16.18 4.41
C TYR A 31 11.51 15.93 5.60
N LEU A 32 11.56 14.74 6.22
CA LEU A 32 10.72 14.38 7.37
C LEU A 32 11.33 14.78 8.71
N ASN A 33 12.46 15.50 8.72
CA ASN A 33 13.20 15.86 9.93
C ASN A 33 13.53 14.65 10.84
N VAL A 34 13.78 13.48 10.23
CA VAL A 34 14.15 12.26 10.96
C VAL A 34 15.65 12.22 11.17
N GLU A 35 16.11 11.73 12.31
CA GLU A 35 17.55 11.55 12.54
C GLU A 35 18.15 10.55 11.53
N SER A 36 19.11 11.05 10.74
CA SER A 36 19.80 10.26 9.73
C SER A 36 20.86 9.39 10.38
N ASN A 37 20.63 8.07 10.35
CA ASN A 37 21.60 7.08 10.76
C ASN A 37 21.49 5.82 9.86
N ILE A 38 22.49 4.95 9.95
CA ILE A 38 22.60 3.77 9.08
C ILE A 38 21.41 2.82 9.24
N ILE A 39 20.82 2.77 10.44
CA ILE A 39 19.67 1.91 10.76
C ILE A 39 18.41 2.48 10.11
N THR A 40 18.16 3.79 10.20
CA THR A 40 17.04 4.47 9.54
C THR A 40 17.07 4.24 8.03
N ILE A 41 18.22 4.44 7.38
CA ILE A 41 18.40 4.22 5.94
C ILE A 41 18.14 2.74 5.57
N LEU A 42 18.66 1.81 6.36
CA LEU A 42 18.43 0.38 6.15
C LEU A 42 16.93 0.02 6.23
N PHE A 43 16.22 0.54 7.23
CA PHE A 43 14.78 0.33 7.37
C PHE A 43 14.00 0.86 6.17
N LEU A 44 14.29 2.07 5.68
CA LEU A 44 13.63 2.61 4.48
C LEU A 44 13.87 1.74 3.25
N LYS A 45 15.10 1.22 3.07
CA LYS A 45 15.41 0.33 1.93
C LYS A 45 14.68 -1.02 2.00
N ILE A 46 14.62 -1.63 3.19
CA ILE A 46 13.86 -2.88 3.41
C ILE A 46 12.37 -2.64 3.18
N MET A 47 11.83 -1.52 3.67
CA MET A 47 10.45 -1.12 3.39
C MET A 47 10.22 -0.92 1.90
N SER A 48 11.17 -0.33 1.17
CA SER A 48 11.11 -0.20 -0.28
C SER A 48 10.94 -1.57 -0.96
N ALA A 49 11.69 -2.58 -0.52
CA ALA A 49 11.60 -3.94 -1.05
C ALA A 49 10.24 -4.59 -0.74
N LEU A 50 9.67 -4.34 0.45
CA LEU A 50 8.32 -4.78 0.81
C LEU A 50 7.25 -4.15 -0.09
N TYR A 51 7.32 -2.83 -0.31
CA TYR A 51 6.41 -2.11 -1.19
C TYR A 51 6.51 -2.61 -2.64
N TRP A 52 7.73 -2.80 -3.15
CA TRP A 52 7.94 -3.40 -4.46
C TRP A 52 7.40 -4.83 -4.56
N GLY A 53 7.59 -5.64 -3.52
CA GLY A 53 7.07 -7.01 -3.47
C GLY A 53 5.55 -7.05 -3.65
N PHE A 54 4.81 -6.25 -2.89
CA PHE A 54 3.35 -6.14 -3.06
C PHE A 54 2.97 -5.46 -4.38
N GLY A 55 3.69 -4.42 -4.81
CA GLY A 55 3.42 -3.72 -6.07
C GLY A 55 3.52 -4.64 -7.29
N ILE A 56 4.60 -5.42 -7.38
CA ILE A 56 4.80 -6.41 -8.46
C ILE A 56 3.78 -7.53 -8.37
N LEU A 57 3.50 -8.05 -7.17
CA LEU A 57 2.47 -9.07 -6.96
C LEU A 57 1.12 -8.59 -7.48
N ASN A 58 0.72 -7.35 -7.14
CA ASN A 58 -0.54 -6.78 -7.60
C ASN A 58 -0.54 -6.57 -9.12
N TRP A 59 0.57 -6.10 -9.68
CA TRP A 59 0.71 -5.91 -11.13
C TRP A 59 0.58 -7.22 -11.89
N MET A 60 1.23 -8.28 -11.43
CA MET A 60 1.20 -9.59 -12.11
C MET A 60 -0.17 -10.26 -11.95
N ALA A 61 -0.82 -10.12 -10.78
CA ALA A 61 -2.10 -10.75 -10.51
C ALA A 61 -3.32 -10.02 -11.11
N LYS A 62 -3.18 -8.76 -11.58
CA LYS A 62 -4.30 -7.89 -12.02
C LYS A 62 -5.24 -8.49 -13.07
N GLY A 63 -4.77 -9.46 -13.86
CA GLY A 63 -5.57 -10.13 -14.89
C GLY A 63 -6.38 -11.35 -14.39
N THR A 64 -6.22 -11.73 -13.13
CA THR A 64 -6.84 -12.93 -12.56
C THR A 64 -8.08 -12.59 -11.72
N LEU A 65 -8.88 -13.62 -11.41
CA LEU A 65 -10.06 -13.50 -10.57
C LEU A 65 -9.63 -13.36 -9.09
N ILE A 66 -9.60 -12.13 -8.57
CA ILE A 66 -9.18 -11.83 -7.19
C ILE A 66 -10.30 -12.16 -6.20
N GLY A 67 -9.93 -12.70 -5.02
CA GLY A 67 -10.86 -13.02 -3.92
C GLY A 67 -11.37 -14.46 -3.89
N GLY A 68 -11.29 -15.19 -5.00
CA GLY A 68 -11.63 -16.63 -5.06
C GLY A 68 -10.55 -17.49 -4.40
N ILE A 69 -10.81 -18.79 -4.18
CA ILE A 69 -9.95 -19.69 -3.38
C ILE A 69 -8.45 -19.54 -3.70
N TYR A 70 -8.08 -19.46 -4.98
CA TYR A 70 -6.69 -19.33 -5.42
C TYR A 70 -6.06 -17.96 -5.15
N ASN A 71 -6.80 -16.86 -5.35
CA ASN A 71 -6.28 -15.49 -5.18
C ASN A 71 -6.77 -14.81 -3.89
N ARG A 72 -7.41 -15.57 -3.00
CA ARG A 72 -7.84 -15.09 -1.68
C ARG A 72 -6.65 -14.68 -0.80
N PRO A 73 -5.52 -15.40 -0.79
CA PRO A 73 -4.33 -14.94 -0.04
C PRO A 73 -3.84 -13.56 -0.50
N ILE A 74 -3.90 -13.26 -1.80
CA ILE A 74 -3.53 -11.95 -2.35
C ILE A 74 -4.45 -10.84 -1.84
N ALA A 75 -5.76 -11.10 -1.83
CA ALA A 75 -6.75 -10.16 -1.30
C ALA A 75 -6.54 -9.90 0.20
N ILE A 76 -6.30 -10.95 0.99
CA ILE A 76 -6.03 -10.84 2.43
C ILE A 76 -4.71 -10.10 2.68
N GLY A 77 -3.64 -10.41 1.95
CA GLY A 77 -2.35 -9.75 2.11
C GLY A 77 -2.45 -8.24 1.89
N ASN A 78 -3.13 -7.82 0.83
CA ASN A 78 -3.38 -6.40 0.57
C ASN A 78 -4.30 -5.77 1.63
N LEU A 79 -5.35 -6.49 2.06
CA LEU A 79 -6.21 -6.02 3.14
C LEU A 79 -5.43 -5.81 4.43
N MET A 80 -4.50 -6.70 4.78
CA MET A 80 -3.66 -6.54 5.96
C MET A 80 -2.71 -5.35 5.81
N HIS A 81 -2.05 -5.22 4.65
CA HIS A 81 -1.15 -4.09 4.39
C HIS A 81 -1.87 -2.74 4.50
N PHE A 82 -2.94 -2.55 3.72
CA PHE A 82 -3.69 -1.29 3.71
C PHE A 82 -4.53 -1.09 4.96
N GLY A 83 -5.11 -2.15 5.53
CA GLY A 83 -5.96 -2.08 6.73
C GLY A 83 -5.16 -1.74 7.98
N VAL A 84 -4.08 -2.48 8.26
CA VAL A 84 -3.20 -2.18 9.41
C VAL A 84 -2.53 -0.81 9.22
N GLY A 85 -2.07 -0.51 8.01
CA GLY A 85 -1.50 0.79 7.67
C GLY A 85 -2.49 1.94 7.87
N ALA A 86 -3.74 1.79 7.43
CA ALA A 86 -4.79 2.79 7.64
C ALA A 86 -5.07 3.03 9.13
N ILE A 87 -5.16 1.97 9.94
CA ILE A 87 -5.36 2.10 11.39
C ILE A 87 -4.18 2.84 12.04
N ALA A 88 -2.94 2.52 11.65
CA ALA A 88 -1.75 3.20 12.16
C ALA A 88 -1.74 4.69 11.80
N LEU A 89 -2.05 5.02 10.54
CA LEU A 89 -2.08 6.39 10.04
C LEU A 89 -3.19 7.23 10.70
N VAL A 90 -4.41 6.70 10.79
CA VAL A 90 -5.55 7.38 11.44
C VAL A 90 -5.25 7.70 12.90
N LYS A 91 -4.54 6.83 13.63
CA LYS A 91 -4.18 7.08 15.03
C LYS A 91 -3.23 8.26 15.22
N VAL A 92 -2.41 8.55 14.22
CA VAL A 92 -1.31 9.51 14.32
C VAL A 92 -1.64 10.83 13.60
N VAL A 93 -2.58 10.83 12.66
CA VAL A 93 -2.92 12.01 11.84
C VAL A 93 -3.31 13.25 12.65
N SER A 94 -3.95 13.08 13.81
CA SER A 94 -4.33 14.20 14.69
C SER A 94 -3.18 14.72 15.55
N SER A 95 -2.09 13.97 15.68
CA SER A 95 -0.95 14.29 16.53
C SER A 95 0.23 14.90 15.77
N ILE A 96 0.24 14.77 14.44
CA ILE A 96 1.29 15.30 13.58
C ILE A 96 0.97 16.74 13.18
N GLN A 97 1.88 17.66 13.49
CA GLN A 97 1.80 19.07 13.08
C GLN A 97 2.64 19.35 11.83
N GLU A 98 3.83 18.75 11.73
CA GLU A 98 4.72 18.87 10.57
C GLU A 98 4.32 17.91 9.45
N HIS A 99 4.32 18.37 8.20
CA HIS A 99 3.99 17.54 7.02
C HIS A 99 2.61 16.84 7.10
N SER A 100 1.66 17.43 7.83
CA SER A 100 0.33 16.87 8.05
C SER A 100 -0.43 16.60 6.74
N GLU A 101 -0.24 17.43 5.71
CA GLU A 101 -0.83 17.25 4.39
C GLU A 101 -0.46 15.90 3.74
N ILE A 102 0.80 15.48 3.85
CA ILE A 102 1.28 14.22 3.29
C ILE A 102 0.68 13.05 4.06
N ILE A 103 0.67 13.12 5.39
CA ILE A 103 0.11 12.06 6.23
C ILE A 103 -1.41 11.94 6.02
N ILE A 104 -2.13 13.05 5.89
CA ILE A 104 -3.57 13.06 5.59
C ILE A 104 -3.82 12.44 4.21
N SER A 105 -3.08 12.85 3.19
CA SER A 105 -3.18 12.29 1.83
C SER A 105 -2.92 10.78 1.84
N LEU A 106 -1.86 10.33 2.51
CA LEU A 106 -1.53 8.92 2.66
C LEU A 106 -2.63 8.16 3.40
N THR A 107 -3.17 8.74 4.47
CA THR A 107 -4.27 8.17 5.26
C THR A 107 -5.49 7.93 4.38
N ILE A 108 -5.90 8.92 3.59
CA ILE A 108 -7.05 8.82 2.69
C ILE A 108 -6.85 7.67 1.70
N VAL A 109 -5.69 7.60 1.05
CA VAL A 109 -5.38 6.54 0.07
C VAL A 109 -5.39 5.15 0.73
N TYR A 110 -4.77 5.00 1.91
CA TYR A 110 -4.76 3.75 2.66
C TYR A 110 -6.16 3.31 3.09
N VAL A 111 -6.99 4.22 3.58
CA VAL A 111 -8.38 3.94 3.98
C VAL A 111 -9.20 3.49 2.76
N ILE A 112 -9.07 4.17 1.62
CA ILE A 112 -9.77 3.79 0.39
C ILE A 112 -9.37 2.37 -0.02
N PHE A 113 -8.08 2.05 -0.10
CA PHE A 113 -7.64 0.71 -0.46
C PHE A 113 -8.06 -0.34 0.57
N ALA A 114 -7.99 -0.04 1.86
CA ALA A 114 -8.44 -0.94 2.91
C ALA A 114 -9.92 -1.31 2.75
N LEU A 115 -10.80 -0.33 2.51
CA LEU A 115 -12.23 -0.56 2.29
C LEU A 115 -12.48 -1.37 1.02
N LEU A 116 -11.77 -1.08 -0.07
CA LEU A 116 -11.90 -1.81 -1.33
C LEU A 116 -11.43 -3.27 -1.20
N PHE A 117 -10.29 -3.53 -0.55
CA PHE A 117 -9.83 -4.90 -0.30
C PHE A 117 -10.68 -5.64 0.74
N ALA A 118 -11.27 -4.93 1.72
CA ALA A 118 -12.23 -5.52 2.65
C ALA A 118 -13.51 -5.96 1.92
N TYR A 119 -13.97 -5.16 0.96
CA TYR A 119 -15.08 -5.53 0.07
C TYR A 119 -14.73 -6.78 -0.74
N VAL A 120 -13.58 -6.80 -1.43
CA VAL A 120 -13.11 -7.97 -2.20
C VAL A 120 -13.01 -9.23 -1.35
N PHE A 121 -12.52 -9.10 -0.11
CA PHE A 121 -12.39 -10.23 0.79
C PHE A 121 -13.74 -10.82 1.22
N ARG A 122 -14.77 -9.98 1.38
CA ARG A 122 -16.12 -10.40 1.78
C ARG A 122 -16.96 -10.92 0.61
N THR A 123 -16.74 -10.40 -0.60
CA THR A 123 -17.52 -10.79 -1.77
C THR A 123 -16.87 -11.97 -2.49
N ASN A 124 -17.66 -13.03 -2.75
CA ASN A 124 -17.22 -14.07 -3.66
C ASN A 124 -17.18 -13.50 -5.09
N PRO A 125 -16.09 -13.72 -5.84
CA PRO A 125 -16.01 -13.24 -7.21
C PRO A 125 -16.99 -14.02 -8.10
N THR A 126 -17.88 -13.29 -8.77
CA THR A 126 -18.72 -13.84 -9.84
C THR A 126 -17.93 -13.76 -11.15
N LYS A 127 -17.96 -14.83 -11.96
CA LYS A 127 -17.44 -14.75 -13.32
C LYS A 127 -18.25 -13.70 -14.06
N THR A 128 -17.61 -12.59 -14.44
CA THR A 128 -18.19 -11.68 -15.42
C THR A 128 -17.97 -12.34 -16.77
N GLU A 129 -19.06 -12.71 -17.46
CA GLU A 129 -18.97 -13.15 -18.86
C GLU A 129 -18.28 -12.04 -19.67
N LYS A 130 -17.30 -12.43 -20.49
CA LYS A 130 -16.51 -11.52 -21.32
C LYS A 130 -17.29 -11.09 -22.55
#